data_AF-A0A381WCZ9-F1
#
_entry.id   AF-A0A381WCZ9-F1
#
_cell.length_a   1.000
_cell.length_b   1.000
_cell.length_c   1.000
_cell.angle_alpha   90.00
_cell.angle_beta   90.00
_cell.angle_gamma   90.00
#
_symmetry.space_group_name_H-M   'P 1'
#
loop_
_entity.id
_entity.type
_entity.pdbx_description
1 polymer ?
#
loop_
_entity_poly.entity_id
_entity_poly.type
_entity_poly.pdbx_seq_one_letter_code
_entity_poly.pdbx_strand_id
1 'polypeptide(L)'
;MKYSFTSIGKVLTIVIYPVLIYFIFTVLATTDLFVANLLLLVPTLVNGVLLFSFGRTLVYPPTVIEKIAGTMTKNLGGNEVLYCKNVTVVWCLFFTLNGSMALFLAFFSSL
;
A
#
# COMPACT_ATOMS: atom_id res chain seq x y z
N MET A 1 51.49 30.83 -21.42
CA MET A 1 50.13 30.34 -21.73
C MET A 1 49.19 30.81 -20.62
N LYS A 2 48.54 31.98 -20.78
CA LYS A 2 47.70 32.61 -19.74
C LYS A 2 46.24 32.19 -19.94
N TYR A 3 45.82 31.10 -19.31
CA TYR A 3 44.40 30.84 -19.15
C TYR A 3 43.84 31.90 -18.19
N SER A 4 42.99 32.80 -18.68
CA SER A 4 42.33 33.79 -17.83
C SER A 4 41.47 33.04 -16.81
N PHE A 5 41.53 33.45 -15.53
CA PHE A 5 40.72 32.89 -14.42
C PHE A 5 39.22 32.82 -14.77
N THR A 6 38.73 33.74 -15.61
CA THR A 6 37.36 33.78 -16.13
C THR A 6 37.01 32.64 -17.11
N SER A 7 38.01 32.03 -17.76
CA SER A 7 37.83 30.93 -18.72
C SER A 7 37.65 29.59 -18.00
N ILE A 8 38.42 29.36 -16.93
CA ILE A 8 38.28 28.21 -16.03
C ILE A 8 36.91 28.22 -15.34
N GLY A 9 36.46 29.38 -14.86
CA GLY A 9 35.12 29.52 -14.28
C GLY A 9 34.01 29.13 -15.25
N LYS A 10 34.08 29.56 -16.52
CA LYS A 10 33.07 29.21 -17.54
C LYS A 10 33.07 27.72 -17.88
N VAL A 11 34.25 27.09 -17.99
CA VAL A 11 34.36 25.65 -18.24
C VAL A 11 33.79 24.85 -17.07
N LEU A 12 34.10 25.24 -15.84
CA LEU A 12 33.53 24.62 -14.64
C LEU A 12 32.01 24.75 -14.62
N THR A 13 31.47 25.92 -14.92
CA THR A 13 30.02 26.15 -14.98
C THR A 13 29.33 25.31 -16.06
N ILE A 14 29.94 25.17 -17.25
CA ILE A 14 29.42 24.35 -18.36
C ILE A 14 29.36 22.87 -17.99
N VAL A 15 30.30 22.37 -17.18
CA VAL A 15 30.30 20.97 -16.73
C VAL A 15 29.41 20.75 -15.51
N ILE A 16 29.34 21.71 -14.58
CA ILE A 16 28.56 21.58 -13.35
C ILE A 16 27.05 21.54 -13.64
N TYR A 17 26.54 22.39 -14.52
CA TYR A 17 25.10 22.43 -14.81
C TYR A 17 24.50 21.11 -15.32
N PRO A 18 25.06 20.41 -16.34
CA PRO A 18 24.52 19.14 -16.81
C PRO A 18 24.65 18.03 -15.75
N VAL A 19 25.68 18.05 -14.92
CA VAL A 19 25.83 17.11 -13.79
C VAL A 19 24.74 17.33 -12.75
N LEU A 20 24.45 18.59 -12.40
CA LEU A 20 23.37 18.92 -11.47
C LEU A 20 22.00 18.54 -12.04
N ILE A 21 21.77 18.80 -13.33
CA ILE A 21 20.53 18.43 -14.01
C ILE A 21 20.35 16.91 -13.99
N TYR A 22 21.38 16.15 -14.40
CA TYR A 22 21.35 14.69 -14.35
C TYR A 22 21.08 14.19 -12.93
N PHE A 23 21.77 14.74 -11.93
CA PHE A 23 21.56 14.39 -10.53
C PHE A 23 20.10 14.62 -10.09
N ILE A 24 19.53 15.79 -10.37
CA ILE A 24 18.13 16.11 -10.06
C ILE A 24 17.17 15.13 -10.74
N PHE A 25 17.37 14.84 -12.04
CA PHE A 25 16.54 13.87 -12.76
C PHE A 25 16.63 12.47 -12.15
N THR A 26 17.82 12.01 -11.78
CA THR A 26 17.97 10.69 -11.14
C THR A 26 17.30 10.64 -9.77
N VAL A 27 17.42 11.70 -8.96
CA VAL A 27 16.75 11.79 -7.65
C VAL A 27 15.23 11.72 -7.83
N LEU A 28 14.67 12.54 -8.70
CA LEU A 28 13.22 12.54 -8.99
C LEU A 28 12.74 11.17 -9.50
N ALA A 29 13.46 10.56 -10.45
CA ALA A 29 13.10 9.25 -10.97
C ALA A 29 13.17 8.15 -9.90
N THR A 30 14.18 8.18 -9.02
CA THR A 30 14.29 7.21 -7.92
C THR A 30 13.19 7.38 -6.88
N THR A 31 12.76 8.61 -6.60
CA THR A 31 11.63 8.85 -5.69
C THR A 31 10.31 8.37 -6.28
N ASP A 32 10.07 8.63 -7.56
CA ASP A 32 8.84 8.20 -8.24
C ASP A 32 8.76 6.68 -8.31
N LEU A 33 9.88 6.02 -8.67
CA LEU A 33 9.97 4.56 -8.68
C LEU A 33 9.74 3.98 -7.28
N PHE A 34 10.32 4.59 -6.23
CA PHE A 34 10.10 4.15 -4.85
C PHE A 34 8.63 4.24 -4.45
N VAL A 35 7.98 5.38 -4.72
CA VAL A 35 6.56 5.58 -4.42
C VAL A 35 5.70 4.61 -5.20
N ALA A 36 5.96 4.43 -6.50
CA ALA A 36 5.22 3.49 -7.34
C ALA A 36 5.29 2.06 -6.79
N ASN A 37 6.47 1.58 -6.39
CA ASN A 37 6.63 0.26 -5.78
C ASN A 37 5.91 0.14 -4.44
N LEU A 38 5.93 1.21 -3.61
CA LEU A 38 5.21 1.21 -2.34
C LEU A 38 3.69 1.14 -2.53
N LEU A 39 3.16 1.78 -3.58
CA LEU A 39 1.74 1.74 -3.92
C LEU A 39 1.26 0.34 -4.31
N LEU A 40 2.13 -0.52 -4.87
CA LEU A 40 1.81 -1.92 -5.16
C LEU A 40 1.50 -2.73 -3.89
N LEU A 41 2.02 -2.33 -2.73
CA LEU A 41 1.77 -3.01 -1.45
C LEU A 41 0.48 -2.53 -0.77
N VAL A 42 -0.15 -1.46 -1.24
CA VAL A 42 -1.38 -0.91 -0.64
C VAL A 42 -2.49 -1.96 -0.57
N PRO A 43 -2.81 -2.73 -1.62
CA PRO A 43 -3.85 -3.75 -1.53
C PRO A 43 -3.55 -4.82 -0.46
N THR A 44 -2.28 -5.22 -0.31
CA THR A 44 -1.87 -6.15 0.74
C THR A 44 -2.07 -5.56 2.13
N LEU A 45 -1.65 -4.32 2.35
CA LEU A 45 -1.78 -3.64 3.64
C LEU A 45 -3.25 -3.46 4.03
N VAL A 46 -4.10 -3.05 3.08
CA VAL A 46 -5.54 -2.91 3.29
C VAL A 46 -6.17 -4.25 3.69
N ASN A 47 -5.85 -5.34 2.97
CA ASN A 47 -6.32 -6.67 3.33
C ASN A 47 -5.84 -7.10 4.72
N GLY A 48 -4.61 -6.79 5.11
CA GLY A 48 -4.08 -7.09 6.44
C GLY A 48 -4.84 -6.37 7.57
N VAL A 49 -5.13 -5.07 7.39
CA VAL A 49 -5.92 -4.28 8.35
C VAL A 49 -7.36 -4.79 8.43
N LEU A 50 -7.98 -5.11 7.29
CA LEU A 50 -9.33 -5.68 7.25
C LEU A 50 -9.39 -7.07 7.89
N LEU A 51 -8.41 -7.93 7.61
CA LEU A 51 -8.29 -9.25 8.23
C LEU A 51 -8.14 -9.15 9.74
N PHE A 52 -7.28 -8.26 10.24
CA PHE A 52 -7.10 -8.05 11.67
C PHE A 52 -8.39 -7.53 12.32
N SER A 53 -9.03 -6.52 11.72
CA SER A 53 -10.26 -5.93 12.27
C SER A 53 -11.42 -6.92 12.29
N PHE A 54 -11.65 -7.70 11.23
CA PHE A 54 -12.69 -8.73 11.18
C PHE A 54 -12.34 -9.90 12.10
N GLY A 55 -11.11 -10.43 12.01
CA GLY A 55 -10.65 -11.58 12.78
C GLY A 55 -10.70 -11.35 14.29
N ARG A 56 -10.32 -10.15 14.76
CA ARG A 56 -10.43 -9.80 16.18
C ARG A 56 -11.86 -9.92 16.71
N THR A 57 -12.86 -9.58 15.89
CA THR A 57 -14.27 -9.65 16.32
C THR A 57 -14.86 -11.07 16.34
N LEU A 58 -14.20 -12.05 15.71
CA LEU A 58 -14.56 -13.46 15.86
C LEU A 58 -14.20 -13.98 17.26
N VAL A 59 -13.08 -13.51 17.82
CA VAL A 59 -12.62 -13.86 19.18
C VAL A 59 -13.38 -13.06 20.24
N TYR A 60 -13.60 -11.77 19.97
CA TYR A 60 -14.29 -10.83 20.85
C TYR A 60 -15.60 -10.35 20.18
N PRO A 61 -16.68 -11.15 20.22
CA PRO A 61 -17.96 -10.76 19.65
C PRO A 61 -18.51 -9.46 20.29
N PRO A 62 -19.38 -8.71 19.59
CA PRO A 62 -20.06 -9.07 18.34
C PRO A 62 -19.19 -8.88 17.09
N THR A 63 -19.46 -9.69 16.05
CA THR A 63 -18.71 -9.63 14.77
C THR A 63 -18.96 -8.32 14.01
N VAL A 64 -18.05 -7.92 13.11
CA VAL A 64 -18.28 -6.74 12.24
C VAL A 64 -19.59 -6.86 11.47
N ILE A 65 -19.87 -8.04 10.91
CA ILE A 65 -21.10 -8.29 10.15
C ILE A 65 -22.35 -8.23 11.04
N GLU A 66 -22.26 -8.73 12.26
CA GLU A 66 -23.34 -8.62 13.25
C GLU A 66 -23.62 -7.16 13.64
N LYS A 67 -22.59 -6.33 13.80
CA LYS A 67 -22.75 -4.89 14.05
C LYS A 67 -23.44 -4.19 12.88
N ILE A 68 -23.07 -4.52 11.64
CA ILE A 68 -23.72 -3.96 10.43
C ILE A 68 -25.17 -4.43 10.34
N ALA A 69 -25.44 -5.72 10.56
CA ALA A 69 -26.81 -6.23 10.54
C ALA A 69 -27.67 -5.62 11.65
N GLY A 70 -27.08 -5.37 12.83
CA GLY A 70 -27.76 -4.76 13.98
C GLY A 70 -28.19 -3.31 13.76
N THR A 71 -27.60 -2.58 12.79
CA THR A 71 -28.10 -1.24 12.42
C THR A 71 -29.30 -1.31 11.47
N MET A 72 -29.45 -2.41 10.73
CA MET A 72 -30.55 -2.61 9.77
C MET A 72 -31.77 -3.29 10.41
N THR A 73 -31.53 -4.17 11.38
CA THR A 73 -32.57 -4.99 12.01
C THR A 73 -32.51 -4.85 13.53
N LYS A 74 -33.65 -4.53 14.14
CA LYS A 74 -33.77 -4.43 15.60
C LYS A 74 -33.89 -5.83 16.23
N ASN A 75 -32.89 -6.21 17.01
CA ASN A 75 -32.71 -7.54 17.63
C ASN A 75 -32.49 -8.69 16.65
N LEU A 76 -31.22 -9.08 16.47
CA LEU A 76 -30.84 -10.30 15.77
C LEU A 76 -31.15 -11.53 16.62
N GLY A 77 -31.83 -12.51 16.04
CA GLY A 77 -32.00 -13.84 16.63
C GLY A 77 -30.71 -14.66 16.62
N GLY A 78 -30.66 -15.74 17.40
CA GLY A 78 -29.45 -16.57 17.54
C GLY A 78 -28.94 -17.17 16.21
N ASN A 79 -29.85 -17.54 15.31
CA ASN A 79 -29.49 -18.11 14.00
C ASN A 79 -28.88 -17.06 13.06
N GLU A 80 -29.36 -15.81 13.15
CA GLU A 80 -28.84 -14.68 12.36
C GLU A 80 -27.46 -14.26 12.84
N VAL A 81 -27.22 -14.30 14.16
CA VAL A 81 -25.88 -14.09 14.74
C VAL A 81 -24.90 -15.16 14.24
N LEU A 82 -25.31 -16.44 14.20
CA LEU A 82 -24.45 -17.51 13.69
C LEU A 82 -24.14 -17.32 12.20
N TYR A 83 -25.12 -16.90 11.40
CA TYR A 83 -24.91 -16.53 10.01
C TYR A 83 -23.90 -15.38 9.87
N CYS A 84 -24.03 -14.31 10.67
CA CYS A 84 -23.09 -13.19 10.67
C CYS A 84 -21.66 -13.63 11.01
N LYS A 85 -21.50 -14.57 11.96
CA LYS A 85 -20.19 -15.18 12.29
C LYS A 85 -19.60 -15.92 11.09
N ASN A 86 -20.39 -16.76 10.42
CA ASN A 86 -19.94 -17.51 9.25
C ASN A 86 -19.53 -16.59 8.10
N VAL A 87 -20.31 -15.54 7.83
CA VAL A 87 -19.97 -14.53 6.82
C VAL A 87 -18.67 -13.78 7.20
N THR A 88 -18.48 -13.47 8.49
CA THR A 88 -17.22 -12.87 8.96
C THR A 88 -16.01 -13.79 8.74
N VAL A 89 -16.15 -15.10 8.94
CA VAL A 89 -15.09 -16.10 8.63
C VAL A 89 -14.79 -16.12 7.13
N VAL A 90 -15.81 -16.10 6.27
CA VAL A 90 -15.64 -16.05 4.81
C VAL A 90 -14.88 -14.79 4.40
N TRP A 91 -15.18 -13.64 5.00
CA TRP A 91 -14.42 -12.41 4.77
C TRP A 91 -12.95 -12.53 5.18
N CYS A 92 -12.66 -13.11 6.34
CA CYS A 92 -11.28 -13.36 6.77
C CYS A 92 -10.52 -14.25 5.77
N LEU A 93 -11.16 -15.32 5.28
CA LEU A 93 -10.57 -16.17 4.25
C LEU A 93 -10.32 -15.40 2.95
N PHE A 94 -11.29 -14.61 2.50
CA PHE A 94 -11.16 -13.75 1.32
C PHE A 94 -9.99 -12.77 1.47
N PHE A 95 -9.88 -12.04 2.59
CA PHE A 95 -8.79 -11.08 2.80
C PHE A 95 -7.42 -11.76 2.86
N THR A 96 -7.35 -12.96 3.43
CA THR A 96 -6.11 -13.74 3.47
C THR A 96 -5.64 -14.12 2.08
N LEU A 97 -6.53 -14.68 1.25
CA LEU A 97 -6.22 -15.10 -0.11
C LEU A 97 -5.97 -13.91 -1.05
N ASN A 98 -6.76 -12.84 -0.91
CA ASN A 98 -6.62 -11.66 -1.73
C ASN A 98 -5.35 -10.87 -1.39
N GLY A 99 -5.07 -10.70 -0.09
CA GLY A 99 -3.84 -10.06 0.38
C GLY A 99 -2.58 -10.85 -0.01
N SER A 100 -2.61 -12.18 0.07
CA SER A 100 -1.47 -13.00 -0.36
C SER A 100 -1.26 -12.93 -1.87
N MET A 101 -2.33 -12.93 -2.67
CA MET A 101 -2.24 -12.78 -4.12
C MET A 101 -1.74 -11.38 -4.52
N ALA A 102 -2.21 -10.33 -3.85
CA ALA A 102 -1.72 -8.97 -4.07
C ALA A 102 -0.23 -8.84 -3.74
N LEU A 103 0.21 -9.45 -2.63
CA LEU A 103 1.62 -9.49 -2.25
C LEU A 103 2.46 -10.24 -3.27
N PHE A 104 1.96 -11.37 -3.76
CA PHE A 104 2.59 -12.14 -4.83
C PHE A 104 2.74 -11.28 -6.09
N LEU A 105 1.68 -10.62 -6.54
CA LEU A 105 1.72 -9.74 -7.71
C LEU A 105 2.70 -8.57 -7.52
N ALA A 106 2.73 -7.95 -6.34
CA ALA A 106 3.64 -6.84 -6.06
C ALA A 106 5.13 -7.24 -6.16
N PHE A 107 5.49 -8.49 -5.81
CA PHE A 107 6.88 -8.96 -5.87
C PHE A 107 7.26 -9.64 -7.19
N PHE A 108 6.31 -10.33 -7.84
CA PHE A 108 6.60 -11.22 -8.97
C PHE A 108 6.00 -10.76 -10.29
N SER A 109 5.04 -9.84 -10.27
CA SER A 109 4.37 -9.32 -11.46
C SER A 109 4.80 -7.88 -11.80
N SER A 110 6.03 -7.49 -11.43
CA SER A 110 6.68 -6.28 -11.95
C SER A 110 6.90 -6.45 -13.45
N LEU A 111 5.89 -6.13 -14.25
CA LEU A 111 5.93 -5.99 -15.71
C LEU A 111 6.11 -4.51 -16.06
#